data_AF-A0A498HVA1-F1
#
_entry.id   AF-A0A498HVA1-F1
#
_cell.length_a   1.000
_cell.length_b   1.000
_cell.length_c   1.000
_cell.angle_alpha   90.00
_cell.angle_beta   90.00
_cell.angle_gamma   90.00
#
_symmetry.space_group_name_H-M   'P 1'
#
loop_
_entity.id
_entity.type
_entity.pdbx_description
1 polymer ?
#
loop_
_entity_poly.entity_id
_entity_poly.type
_entity_poly.pdbx_seq_one_letter_code
_entity_poly.pdbx_strand_id
1 'polypeptide(L)'
;MWFSSCCIVLNRDVCYWKGIQDKGGRSKFRDEKFQAYVANRRGLVGGSFQLDYPSVGATETLMMVASMADETTVMSNVTREPEVADLTQFLTDYGACVEGAGNNKLISKGKFRLHGSECVIAPDRIEADTFILAAVITHSCISISPVIPCQVFSLIHKLSAAGCKIKQSSHDTLEVSAVFGRGGEILRNFEVKTGPNPGFPIHLQPQIMALLTTCNGLSPERNLYLTNA
;
A
#
# COMPACT_ATOMS: atom_id res chain seq x y z
N MET A 1 4.58 16.24 -16.03
CA MET A 1 3.90 15.24 -15.18
C MET A 1 3.16 16.00 -14.10
N TRP A 2 1.86 15.77 -13.93
CA TRP A 2 1.02 16.47 -12.96
C TRP A 2 1.51 16.18 -11.54
N PHE A 3 1.72 17.21 -10.71
CA PHE A 3 1.83 17.02 -9.27
C PHE A 3 0.46 16.56 -8.77
N SER A 4 0.37 15.31 -8.34
CA SER A 4 -0.87 14.75 -7.84
C SER A 4 -1.13 15.28 -6.43
N SER A 5 -1.81 16.42 -6.35
CA SER A 5 -2.56 16.84 -5.15
C SER A 5 -3.80 15.95 -4.98
N CYS A 6 -3.65 14.62 -4.99
CA CYS A 6 -4.79 13.70 -5.01
C CYS A 6 -5.34 13.37 -3.62
N CYS A 7 -4.60 13.66 -2.54
CA CYS A 7 -5.09 13.57 -1.17
C CYS A 7 -4.48 14.69 -0.31
N ILE A 8 -5.32 15.62 0.14
CA ILE A 8 -4.92 16.79 0.98
C ILE A 8 -4.37 16.35 2.35
N VAL A 9 -4.62 15.10 2.74
CA VAL A 9 -4.30 14.57 4.08
C VAL A 9 -2.79 14.42 4.32
N LEU A 10 -1.94 14.31 3.29
CA LEU A 10 -0.51 14.10 3.45
C LEU A 10 0.31 14.92 2.46
N ASN A 11 0.92 16.02 2.94
CA ASN A 11 1.93 16.77 2.20
C ASN A 11 3.26 16.00 2.31
N ARG A 12 3.49 15.03 1.42
CA ARG A 12 4.74 14.25 1.42
C ARG A 12 5.65 14.75 0.32
N ASP A 13 6.78 15.34 0.74
CA ASP A 13 7.89 15.67 -0.15
C ASP A 13 8.25 14.45 -0.98
N VAL A 14 8.22 14.62 -2.29
CA VAL A 14 8.22 13.50 -3.21
C VAL A 14 9.65 12.96 -3.38
N CYS A 15 9.98 11.91 -2.63
CA CYS A 15 11.35 11.40 -2.48
C CYS A 15 12.02 10.86 -3.76
N TYR A 16 11.30 10.66 -4.87
CA TYR A 16 11.86 10.00 -6.06
C TYR A 16 12.90 10.86 -6.81
N TRP A 17 12.83 12.20 -6.74
CA TRP A 17 13.78 13.04 -7.49
C TRP A 17 15.20 12.99 -6.94
N LYS A 18 15.37 12.76 -5.63
CA LYS A 18 16.70 12.54 -5.03
C LYS A 18 17.35 11.32 -5.69
N GLY A 19 16.59 10.23 -5.82
CA GLY A 19 17.04 9.03 -6.53
C GLY A 19 17.38 9.28 -8.00
N ILE A 20 16.61 10.11 -8.72
CA ILE A 20 16.92 10.47 -10.12
C ILE A 20 18.18 11.33 -10.22
N GLN A 21 18.38 12.29 -9.30
CA GLN A 21 19.56 13.16 -9.29
C GLN A 21 20.85 12.37 -9.06
N ASP A 22 20.82 11.41 -8.13
CA ASP A 22 21.97 10.56 -7.81
C ASP A 22 22.44 9.70 -9.00
N LYS A 23 21.59 9.50 -10.03
CA LYS A 23 21.88 8.66 -11.21
C LYS A 23 22.25 9.46 -12.45
N GLY A 24 22.64 10.72 -12.29
CA GLY A 24 23.01 11.60 -13.41
C GLY A 24 21.81 12.24 -14.12
N GLY A 25 20.61 12.10 -13.53
CA GLY A 25 19.45 12.91 -13.88
C GLY A 25 19.62 14.33 -13.36
N ARG A 26 19.12 15.30 -14.11
CA ARG A 26 18.90 16.67 -13.63
C ARG A 26 17.41 16.88 -13.56
N SER A 27 16.95 17.43 -12.44
CA SER A 27 15.57 17.86 -12.29
C SER A 27 15.48 19.37 -12.26
N LYS A 28 14.48 19.94 -12.92
CA LYS A 28 14.10 21.34 -12.79
C LYS A 28 12.61 21.42 -12.52
N PHE A 29 12.25 22.30 -11.59
CA PHE A 29 10.87 22.72 -11.40
C PHE A 29 10.69 24.03 -12.17
N ARG A 30 9.79 24.05 -13.15
CA ARG A 30 9.51 25.24 -13.95
C ARG A 30 8.03 25.24 -14.33
N ASP A 31 7.36 26.37 -14.18
CA ASP A 31 5.97 26.56 -14.60
C ASP A 31 5.03 25.46 -14.05
N GLU A 32 5.15 25.16 -12.74
CA GLU A 32 4.41 24.11 -12.01
C GLU A 32 4.63 22.67 -12.52
N LYS A 33 5.62 22.47 -13.39
CA LYS A 33 5.96 21.17 -13.97
C LYS A 33 7.29 20.67 -13.43
N PHE A 34 7.28 19.44 -12.96
CA PHE A 34 8.53 18.69 -12.74
C PHE A 34 9.06 18.18 -14.08
N GLN A 35 10.30 18.53 -14.40
CA GLN A 35 11.03 18.04 -15.56
C GLN A 35 12.28 17.32 -15.08
N ALA A 36 12.41 16.04 -15.42
CA ALA A 36 13.61 15.25 -15.22
C ALA A 36 14.21 14.89 -16.58
N TYR A 37 15.52 15.07 -16.73
CA TYR A 37 16.27 14.72 -17.94
C TYR A 37 17.60 14.11 -17.56
N VAL A 38 18.03 13.11 -18.31
CA VAL A 38 19.35 12.49 -18.13
C VAL A 38 20.36 13.25 -18.97
N ALA A 39 21.38 13.82 -18.32
CA ALA A 39 22.35 14.69 -19.00
C ALA A 39 23.52 13.92 -19.63
N ASN A 40 23.68 12.64 -19.32
CA ASN A 40 24.77 11.81 -19.81
C ASN A 40 24.35 11.06 -21.10
N ARG A 41 25.34 10.63 -21.91
CA ARG A 41 25.09 9.78 -23.09
C ARG A 41 24.85 8.31 -22.76
N ARG A 42 24.94 7.93 -21.48
CA ARG A 42 24.87 6.55 -20.99
C ARG A 42 23.49 6.16 -20.47
N GLY A 43 22.52 7.07 -20.44
CA GLY A 43 21.22 6.80 -19.85
C GLY A 43 21.26 6.77 -18.32
N LEU A 44 20.19 6.24 -17.72
CA LEU A 44 20.07 6.11 -16.26
C LEU A 44 21.04 5.03 -15.78
N VAL A 45 21.87 5.35 -14.78
CA VAL A 45 22.81 4.38 -14.19
C VAL A 45 22.20 3.79 -12.92
N GLY A 46 22.45 2.52 -12.65
CA GLY A 46 22.03 1.82 -11.45
C GLY A 46 22.84 2.20 -10.21
N GLY A 47 22.74 1.39 -9.16
CA GLY A 47 23.48 1.52 -7.89
C GLY A 47 22.58 1.48 -6.65
N SER A 48 23.12 1.80 -5.48
CA SER A 48 22.37 1.68 -4.21
C SER A 48 21.69 2.98 -3.80
N PHE A 49 20.50 2.87 -3.22
CA PHE A 49 19.77 3.97 -2.59
C PHE A 49 18.96 3.47 -1.39
N GLN A 50 18.74 4.38 -0.45
CA GLN A 50 17.92 4.16 0.73
C GLN A 50 16.86 5.26 0.81
N LEU A 51 15.59 4.87 0.97
CA LEU A 51 14.51 5.81 1.24
C LEU A 51 14.58 6.33 2.67
N ASP A 52 14.35 7.64 2.84
CA ASP A 52 14.13 8.25 4.15
C ASP A 52 12.84 7.70 4.80
N TYR A 53 11.81 7.44 3.98
CA TYR A 53 10.51 6.89 4.39
C TYR A 53 10.00 5.88 3.35
N PRO A 54 9.37 4.76 3.74
CA PRO A 54 8.82 3.74 2.83
C PRO A 54 7.60 4.24 2.04
N SER A 55 7.85 5.12 1.07
CA SER A 55 6.84 5.73 0.22
C SER A 55 6.46 4.80 -0.92
N VAL A 56 5.16 4.57 -1.10
CA VAL A 56 4.59 3.74 -2.17
C VAL A 56 4.97 4.29 -3.55
N GLY A 57 4.55 5.51 -3.86
CA GLY A 57 4.82 6.12 -5.16
C GLY A 57 6.31 6.32 -5.44
N ALA A 58 7.15 6.55 -4.42
CA ALA A 58 8.59 6.64 -4.62
C ALA A 58 9.20 5.26 -4.96
N THR A 59 8.77 4.20 -4.28
CA THR A 59 9.20 2.82 -4.55
C THR A 59 8.79 2.41 -5.96
N GLU A 60 7.53 2.61 -6.35
CA GLU A 60 7.02 2.27 -7.68
C GLU A 60 7.77 3.02 -8.80
N THR A 61 7.94 4.33 -8.63
CA THR A 61 8.64 5.17 -9.61
C THR A 61 10.08 4.71 -9.79
N LEU A 62 10.82 4.53 -8.69
CA LEU A 62 12.22 4.12 -8.75
C LEU A 62 12.37 2.70 -9.26
N MET A 63 11.42 1.81 -8.96
CA MET A 63 11.40 0.46 -9.50
C MET A 63 11.21 0.46 -11.02
N MET A 64 10.27 1.24 -11.56
CA MET A 64 10.10 1.38 -13.02
C MET A 64 11.34 1.96 -13.69
N VAL A 65 11.95 2.98 -13.08
CA VAL A 65 13.20 3.59 -13.56
C VAL A 65 14.35 2.59 -13.53
N ALA A 66 14.49 1.83 -12.44
CA ALA A 66 15.56 0.86 -12.25
C ALA A 66 15.47 -0.33 -13.22
N SER A 67 14.26 -0.74 -13.60
CA SER A 67 14.05 -1.82 -14.58
C SER A 67 14.64 -1.51 -15.96
N MET A 68 14.87 -0.23 -16.28
CA MET A 68 15.44 0.25 -17.54
C MET A 68 16.83 0.89 -17.39
N ALA A 69 17.40 0.90 -16.17
CA ALA A 69 18.70 1.50 -15.91
C ALA A 69 19.85 0.60 -16.39
N ASP A 70 20.98 1.18 -16.75
CA ASP A 70 22.21 0.44 -16.95
C ASP A 70 22.73 -0.03 -15.59
N GLU A 71 23.08 -1.31 -15.45
CA GLU A 71 23.56 -1.96 -14.22
C GLU A 71 22.46 -2.34 -13.19
N THR A 72 22.90 -2.85 -12.03
CA THR A 72 22.01 -3.31 -10.96
C THR A 72 21.69 -2.15 -10.00
N THR A 73 20.42 -1.97 -9.69
CA THR A 73 19.93 -1.02 -8.70
C THR A 73 19.47 -1.74 -7.44
N VAL A 74 19.88 -1.23 -6.28
CA VAL A 74 19.52 -1.77 -4.96
C VAL A 74 18.81 -0.69 -4.17
N MET A 75 17.53 -0.91 -3.87
CA MET A 75 16.67 0.00 -3.12
C MET A 75 16.43 -0.54 -1.72
N SER A 76 16.69 0.26 -0.69
CA SER A 76 16.51 -0.10 0.72
C SER A 76 15.46 0.79 1.40
N ASN A 77 14.82 0.29 2.45
CA ASN A 77 13.69 0.93 3.12
C ASN A 77 12.48 1.16 2.18
N VAL A 78 12.27 0.25 1.24
CA VAL A 78 11.13 0.28 0.32
C VAL A 78 9.84 -0.12 1.02
N THR A 79 8.71 0.35 0.47
CA THR A 79 7.41 -0.08 0.99
C THR A 79 7.18 -1.57 0.71
N ARG A 80 6.34 -2.17 1.53
CA ARG A 80 5.95 -3.59 1.45
C ARG A 80 4.50 -3.74 1.04
N GLU A 81 3.85 -2.67 0.62
CA GLU A 81 2.45 -2.68 0.20
C GLU A 81 2.21 -3.72 -0.91
N PRO A 82 1.05 -4.42 -0.91
CA PRO A 82 0.73 -5.43 -1.91
C PRO A 82 0.80 -4.90 -3.35
N GLU A 83 0.42 -3.65 -3.57
CA GLU A 83 0.41 -3.00 -4.88
C GLU A 83 1.83 -2.91 -5.49
N VAL A 84 2.87 -2.82 -4.65
CA VAL A 84 4.27 -2.89 -5.11
C VAL A 84 4.67 -4.30 -5.53
N ALA A 85 4.12 -5.32 -4.87
CA ALA A 85 4.33 -6.71 -5.29
C ALA A 85 3.64 -6.98 -6.63
N ASP A 86 2.42 -6.46 -6.82
CA ASP A 86 1.69 -6.56 -8.08
C ASP A 86 2.44 -5.86 -9.22
N LEU A 87 2.96 -4.65 -8.99
CA LEU A 87 3.79 -3.95 -9.98
C LEU A 87 5.11 -4.69 -10.26
N THR A 88 5.70 -5.34 -9.26
CA THR A 88 6.91 -6.16 -9.45
C THR A 88 6.62 -7.35 -10.35
N GLN A 89 5.50 -8.04 -10.11
CA GLN A 89 5.07 -9.16 -10.93
C GLN A 89 4.80 -8.69 -12.36
N PHE A 90 4.06 -7.60 -12.52
CA PHE A 90 3.80 -6.96 -13.82
C PHE A 90 5.10 -6.67 -14.58
N LEU A 91 6.08 -6.03 -13.94
CA LEU A 91 7.36 -5.72 -14.59
C LEU A 91 8.14 -6.99 -14.96
N THR A 92 8.09 -8.02 -14.10
CA THR A 92 8.74 -9.31 -14.33
C THR A 92 8.13 -10.02 -15.54
N ASP A 93 6.80 -10.01 -15.66
CA ASP A 93 6.08 -10.59 -16.81
C ASP A 93 6.39 -9.84 -18.11
N TYR A 94 6.80 -8.57 -18.02
CA TYR A 94 7.26 -7.74 -19.15
C TYR A 94 8.78 -7.90 -19.42
N GLY A 95 9.45 -8.82 -18.73
CA GLY A 95 10.86 -9.17 -18.94
C GLY A 95 11.85 -8.38 -18.08
N ALA A 96 11.38 -7.57 -17.13
CA ALA A 96 12.24 -6.96 -16.12
C ALA A 96 12.80 -8.03 -15.17
N CYS A 97 13.91 -7.74 -14.52
CA CYS A 97 14.47 -8.61 -13.49
C CYS A 97 14.44 -7.85 -12.16
N VAL A 98 13.36 -8.02 -11.41
CA VAL A 98 13.11 -7.33 -10.14
C VAL A 98 12.83 -8.37 -9.06
N GLU A 99 13.55 -8.29 -7.95
CA GLU A 99 13.50 -9.25 -6.85
C GLU A 99 13.34 -8.52 -5.51
N GLY A 100 12.65 -9.13 -4.55
CA GLY A 100 12.53 -8.60 -3.18
C GLY A 100 11.22 -7.85 -2.88
N ALA A 101 10.22 -7.96 -3.74
CA ALA A 101 8.86 -7.50 -3.43
C ALA A 101 8.35 -8.07 -2.10
N GLY A 102 7.66 -7.24 -1.31
CA GLY A 102 7.18 -7.61 0.03
C GLY A 102 8.23 -7.54 1.16
N ASN A 103 9.50 -7.31 0.82
CA ASN A 103 10.58 -7.04 1.77
C ASN A 103 10.92 -5.54 1.83
N ASN A 104 11.75 -5.14 2.78
CA ASN A 104 12.25 -3.77 2.90
C ASN A 104 13.42 -3.45 1.94
N LYS A 105 13.77 -4.38 1.04
CA LYS A 105 14.85 -4.24 0.07
C LYS A 105 14.43 -4.82 -1.28
N LEU A 106 14.55 -4.02 -2.33
CA LEU A 106 14.28 -4.37 -3.72
C LEU A 106 15.58 -4.32 -4.53
N ILE A 107 15.79 -5.31 -5.39
CA ILE A 107 16.95 -5.38 -6.28
C ILE A 107 16.41 -5.48 -7.70
N SER A 108 16.84 -4.57 -8.57
CA SER A 108 16.48 -4.60 -9.99
C SER A 108 17.73 -4.65 -10.85
N LYS A 109 17.79 -5.62 -11.77
CA LYS A 109 18.82 -5.70 -12.81
C LYS A 109 18.22 -5.13 -14.07
N GLY A 110 18.64 -3.93 -14.43
CA GLY A 110 18.02 -3.24 -15.55
C GLY A 110 18.23 -3.97 -16.89
N LYS A 111 17.26 -3.79 -17.77
CA LYS A 111 17.17 -4.43 -19.09
C LYS A 111 17.07 -3.37 -20.16
N PHE A 112 17.64 -3.67 -21.34
CA PHE A 112 17.62 -2.74 -22.47
C PHE A 112 16.21 -2.57 -23.06
N ARG A 113 15.37 -3.61 -23.00
CA ARG A 113 14.00 -3.61 -23.51
C ARG A 113 13.10 -4.47 -22.63
N LEU A 114 11.86 -4.02 -22.50
CA LEU A 114 10.73 -4.79 -21.99
C LEU A 114 9.85 -5.20 -23.18
N HIS A 115 9.03 -6.23 -23.00
CA HIS A 115 8.05 -6.70 -23.98
C HIS A 115 6.64 -6.59 -23.43
N GLY A 116 5.63 -6.56 -24.30
CA GLY A 116 4.23 -6.57 -23.87
C GLY A 116 3.85 -7.91 -23.24
N SER A 117 2.95 -7.88 -22.25
CA SER A 117 2.28 -9.05 -21.67
C SER A 117 0.84 -8.68 -21.31
N GLU A 118 0.00 -9.67 -21.04
CA GLU A 118 -1.29 -9.47 -20.40
C GLU A 118 -1.11 -9.52 -18.88
N CYS A 119 -1.86 -8.71 -18.14
CA CYS A 119 -1.82 -8.67 -16.68
C CYS A 119 -3.23 -8.60 -16.11
N VAL A 120 -3.47 -9.38 -15.05
CA VAL A 120 -4.69 -9.33 -14.26
C VAL A 120 -4.42 -8.46 -13.04
N ILE A 121 -5.23 -7.43 -12.86
CA ILE A 121 -5.13 -6.53 -11.70
C ILE A 121 -5.69 -7.25 -10.46
N ALA A 122 -4.98 -7.16 -9.34
CA ALA A 122 -5.43 -7.73 -8.07
C ALA A 122 -6.72 -7.03 -7.58
N PRO A 123 -7.57 -7.73 -6.81
CA PRO A 123 -8.75 -7.11 -6.20
C PRO A 123 -8.38 -5.93 -5.29
N ASP A 124 -9.25 -4.92 -5.22
CA ASP A 124 -9.03 -3.76 -4.36
C ASP A 124 -9.27 -4.15 -2.89
N ARG A 125 -8.18 -4.25 -2.12
CA ARG A 125 -8.24 -4.59 -0.70
C ARG A 125 -8.91 -3.49 0.14
N ILE A 126 -8.77 -2.21 -0.23
CA ILE A 126 -9.37 -1.09 0.52
C ILE A 126 -10.88 -1.08 0.31
N GLU A 127 -11.34 -1.42 -0.90
CA GLU A 127 -12.76 -1.66 -1.18
C GLU A 127 -13.28 -2.84 -0.34
N ALA A 128 -12.60 -3.99 -0.38
CA ALA A 128 -12.99 -5.16 0.41
C ALA A 128 -13.08 -4.83 1.90
N ASP A 129 -12.06 -4.20 2.47
CA ASP A 129 -12.01 -3.75 3.87
C ASP A 129 -13.15 -2.77 4.20
N THR A 130 -13.49 -1.87 3.27
CA THR A 130 -14.60 -0.93 3.43
C THR A 130 -15.94 -1.66 3.52
N PHE A 131 -16.17 -2.69 2.69
CA PHE A 131 -17.38 -3.51 2.78
C PHE A 131 -17.42 -4.38 4.04
N ILE A 132 -16.29 -4.93 4.48
CA ILE A 132 -16.19 -5.62 5.78
C ILE A 132 -16.65 -4.69 6.90
N LEU A 133 -16.09 -3.48 6.96
CA LEU A 133 -16.44 -2.48 7.97
C LEU A 133 -17.91 -2.06 7.88
N ALA A 134 -18.45 -1.87 6.68
CA ALA A 134 -19.86 -1.55 6.49
C ALA A 134 -20.79 -2.65 7.02
N ALA A 135 -20.47 -3.93 6.78
CA ALA A 135 -21.23 -5.04 7.35
C ALA A 135 -21.14 -5.08 8.89
N VAL A 136 -19.97 -4.76 9.45
CA VAL A 136 -19.77 -4.71 10.89
C VAL A 136 -20.60 -3.60 11.53
N ILE A 137 -20.56 -2.39 10.94
CA ILE A 137 -21.35 -1.22 11.39
C ILE A 137 -22.85 -1.50 11.33
N THR A 138 -23.31 -2.19 10.27
CA THR A 138 -24.74 -2.46 10.04
C THR A 138 -25.24 -3.76 10.67
N HIS A 139 -24.38 -4.48 11.40
CA HIS A 139 -24.68 -5.79 11.99
C HIS A 139 -25.16 -6.84 10.98
N SER A 140 -24.60 -6.81 9.77
CA SER A 140 -25.00 -7.66 8.65
C SER A 140 -24.15 -8.92 8.51
N CYS A 141 -24.65 -9.89 7.73
CA CYS A 141 -23.86 -11.00 7.21
C CYS A 141 -23.62 -10.78 5.71
N ILE A 142 -22.36 -10.78 5.28
CA ILE A 142 -21.99 -10.62 3.87
C ILE A 142 -20.94 -11.65 3.45
N SER A 143 -20.91 -11.92 2.15
CA SER A 143 -19.83 -12.64 1.48
C SER A 143 -19.13 -11.67 0.52
N ILE A 144 -17.81 -11.61 0.57
CA ILE A 144 -16.99 -10.71 -0.24
C ILE A 144 -16.08 -11.55 -1.14
N SER A 145 -16.19 -11.32 -2.45
CA SER A 145 -15.39 -11.96 -3.49
C SER A 145 -15.31 -11.03 -4.72
N PRO A 146 -14.17 -10.96 -5.43
CA PRO A 146 -12.89 -11.57 -5.07
C PRO A 146 -12.16 -10.76 -4.01
N VAL A 147 -11.45 -11.43 -3.10
CA VAL A 147 -10.56 -10.81 -2.11
C VAL A 147 -9.34 -11.69 -1.87
N ILE A 148 -8.18 -11.10 -1.59
CA ILE A 148 -6.98 -11.83 -1.20
C ILE A 148 -6.86 -11.76 0.34
N PRO A 149 -7.21 -12.83 1.10
CA PRO A 149 -7.34 -12.73 2.56
C PRO A 149 -6.09 -12.27 3.30
N CYS A 150 -4.89 -12.57 2.78
CA CYS A 150 -3.64 -12.14 3.39
C CYS A 150 -3.42 -10.62 3.30
N GLN A 151 -4.01 -9.92 2.32
CA GLN A 151 -3.87 -8.47 2.14
C GLN A 151 -4.76 -7.66 3.11
N VAL A 152 -5.85 -8.26 3.60
CA VAL A 152 -6.82 -7.65 4.54
C VAL A 152 -6.67 -8.21 5.97
N PHE A 153 -5.61 -8.99 6.23
CA PHE A 153 -5.41 -9.72 7.47
C PHE A 153 -5.38 -8.82 8.72
N SER A 154 -4.80 -7.62 8.62
CA SER A 154 -4.69 -6.68 9.75
C SER A 154 -6.06 -6.22 10.25
N LEU A 155 -7.01 -5.99 9.33
CA LEU A 155 -8.40 -5.69 9.68
C LEU A 155 -9.11 -6.90 10.27
N ILE A 156 -9.01 -8.06 9.60
CA ILE A 156 -9.65 -9.31 10.06
C ILE A 156 -9.23 -9.61 11.50
N HIS A 157 -7.93 -9.55 11.79
CA HIS A 157 -7.41 -9.83 13.13
C HIS A 157 -7.99 -8.89 14.19
N LYS A 158 -8.12 -7.59 13.89
CA LYS A 158 -8.70 -6.61 14.81
C LYS A 158 -10.19 -6.84 15.05
N LEU A 159 -10.97 -7.07 13.99
CA LEU A 159 -12.40 -7.31 14.09
C LEU A 159 -12.70 -8.65 14.78
N SER A 160 -11.93 -9.70 14.51
CA SER A 160 -12.07 -10.99 15.19
C SER A 160 -11.74 -10.89 16.68
N ALA A 161 -10.70 -10.13 17.06
CA ALA A 161 -10.41 -9.86 18.47
C ALA A 161 -11.53 -9.04 19.16
N ALA A 162 -12.22 -8.19 18.40
CA ALA A 162 -13.37 -7.41 18.87
C ALA A 162 -14.68 -8.21 18.92
N GLY A 163 -14.70 -9.44 18.40
CA GLY A 163 -15.83 -10.39 18.48
C GLY A 163 -16.52 -10.71 17.14
N CYS A 164 -16.08 -10.15 16.02
CA CYS A 164 -16.64 -10.47 14.70
C CYS A 164 -16.23 -11.87 14.25
N LYS A 165 -17.19 -12.61 13.67
CA LYS A 165 -16.89 -13.91 13.04
C LYS A 165 -16.58 -13.68 11.57
N ILE A 166 -15.30 -13.74 11.23
CA ILE A 166 -14.83 -13.65 9.84
C ILE A 166 -14.15 -14.97 9.52
N LYS A 167 -14.61 -15.64 8.46
CA LYS A 167 -14.04 -16.91 8.00
C LYS A 167 -13.72 -16.83 6.52
N GLN A 168 -12.66 -17.52 6.14
CA GLN A 168 -12.33 -17.75 4.75
C GLN A 168 -13.12 -18.95 4.24
N SER A 169 -14.04 -18.74 3.30
CA SER A 169 -14.89 -19.80 2.74
C SER A 169 -14.28 -20.46 1.50
N SER A 170 -13.46 -19.72 0.75
CA SER A 170 -12.66 -20.23 -0.38
C SER A 170 -11.32 -19.49 -0.46
N HIS A 171 -10.49 -19.77 -1.47
CA HIS A 171 -9.21 -19.07 -1.68
C HIS A 171 -9.39 -17.54 -1.83
N ASP A 172 -10.50 -17.09 -2.42
CA ASP A 172 -10.76 -15.70 -2.82
C ASP A 172 -12.04 -15.11 -2.21
N THR A 173 -12.62 -15.76 -1.20
CA THR A 173 -13.90 -15.36 -0.61
C THR A 173 -13.84 -15.34 0.91
N LEU A 174 -14.29 -14.23 1.49
CA LEU A 174 -14.47 -14.04 2.92
C LEU A 174 -15.96 -13.95 3.28
N GLU A 175 -16.37 -14.70 4.28
CA GLU A 175 -17.68 -14.56 4.91
C GLU A 175 -17.53 -13.80 6.24
N VAL A 176 -18.24 -12.68 6.34
CA VAL A 176 -18.30 -11.83 7.52
C VAL A 176 -19.68 -11.99 8.15
N SER A 177 -19.72 -12.41 9.40
CA SER A 177 -20.92 -12.43 10.22
C SER A 177 -20.74 -11.50 11.41
N ALA A 178 -21.38 -10.34 11.32
CA ALA A 178 -21.42 -9.32 12.37
C ALA A 178 -22.79 -9.28 13.08
N VAL A 179 -23.50 -10.41 13.09
CA VAL A 179 -24.74 -10.56 13.86
C VAL A 179 -24.36 -10.91 15.29
N PHE A 180 -24.46 -9.92 16.16
CA PHE A 180 -24.31 -10.14 17.58
C PHE A 180 -25.66 -10.57 18.19
N GLY A 181 -25.65 -11.50 19.14
CA GLY A 181 -26.87 -12.13 19.65
C GLY A 181 -27.87 -11.13 20.24
N ARG A 182 -29.15 -11.52 20.34
CA ARG A 182 -30.27 -10.72 20.89
C ARG A 182 -30.09 -10.24 22.35
N GLY A 183 -28.96 -10.58 22.99
CA GLY A 183 -28.58 -10.19 24.35
C GLY A 183 -27.64 -8.98 24.44
N GLY A 184 -27.37 -8.25 23.36
CA GLY A 184 -26.56 -7.04 23.40
C GLY A 184 -25.06 -7.30 23.50
N GLU A 185 -24.56 -8.40 22.92
CA GLU A 185 -23.13 -8.47 22.60
C GLU A 185 -22.84 -7.34 21.62
N ILE A 186 -22.10 -6.34 22.06
CA ILE A 186 -21.68 -5.24 21.20
C ILE A 186 -20.20 -5.47 20.93
N LEU A 187 -19.71 -5.03 19.77
CA LEU A 187 -18.28 -5.03 19.48
C LEU A 187 -17.50 -4.50 20.66
N ARG A 188 -16.51 -5.28 21.11
CA ARG A 188 -15.59 -4.82 22.13
C ARG A 188 -14.77 -3.69 21.55
N ASN A 189 -14.55 -2.65 22.35
CA ASN A 189 -13.69 -1.55 21.94
C ASN A 189 -12.25 -2.06 21.69
N PHE A 190 -11.57 -1.51 20.69
CA PHE A 190 -10.21 -1.90 20.33
C PHE A 190 -9.40 -0.70 19.82
N GLU A 191 -8.09 -0.76 20.02
CA GLU A 191 -7.14 0.27 19.55
C GLU A 191 -6.57 -0.08 18.17
N VAL A 192 -6.43 0.93 17.32
CA VAL A 192 -5.80 0.84 16.02
C VAL A 192 -4.68 1.87 15.92
N LYS A 193 -3.49 1.40 15.55
CA LYS A 193 -2.35 2.25 15.20
C LYS A 193 -2.02 2.02 13.72
N THR A 194 -2.06 3.07 12.92
CA THR A 194 -1.72 3.00 11.49
C THR A 194 -0.22 2.88 11.29
N GLY A 195 0.19 2.25 10.19
CA GLY A 195 1.59 2.12 9.81
C GLY A 195 1.76 1.50 8.44
N PRO A 196 2.99 1.50 7.87
CA PRO A 196 3.28 0.82 6.61
C PRO A 196 2.98 -0.68 6.69
N ASN A 197 2.57 -1.31 5.59
CA ASN A 197 2.36 -2.77 5.52
C ASN A 197 3.57 -3.54 6.09
N PRO A 198 3.38 -4.57 6.95
CA PRO A 198 2.14 -5.26 7.33
C PRO A 198 1.32 -4.60 8.46
N GLY A 199 1.62 -3.34 8.81
CA GLY A 199 0.84 -2.55 9.76
C GLY A 199 -0.59 -2.27 9.30
N PHE A 200 -1.36 -1.56 10.14
CA PHE A 200 -2.74 -1.22 9.80
C PHE A 200 -2.78 -0.10 8.75
N PRO A 201 -3.50 -0.28 7.63
CA PRO A 201 -3.48 0.68 6.52
C PRO A 201 -4.11 2.01 6.91
N ILE A 202 -3.40 3.11 6.61
CA ILE A 202 -3.90 4.47 6.88
C ILE A 202 -5.17 4.80 6.08
N HIS A 203 -5.37 4.15 4.93
CA HIS A 203 -6.54 4.30 4.07
C HIS A 203 -7.86 3.88 4.74
N LEU A 204 -7.80 3.04 5.79
CA LEU A 204 -8.97 2.59 6.54
C LEU A 204 -9.26 3.43 7.79
N GLN A 205 -8.41 4.42 8.09
CA GLN A 205 -8.57 5.25 9.28
C GLN A 205 -9.97 5.89 9.38
N PRO A 206 -10.52 6.57 8.35
CA PRO A 206 -11.84 7.19 8.49
C PRO A 206 -12.97 6.16 8.64
N GLN A 207 -12.89 5.01 7.99
CA GLN A 207 -13.89 3.94 8.08
C GLN A 207 -13.89 3.29 9.47
N ILE A 208 -12.69 3.08 10.06
CA ILE A 208 -12.56 2.61 11.44
C ILE A 208 -13.11 3.62 12.44
N MET A 209 -12.85 4.91 12.22
CA MET A 209 -13.41 5.96 13.08
C MET A 209 -14.94 5.89 13.09
N ALA A 210 -15.58 5.72 11.92
CA ALA A 210 -17.02 5.53 11.84
C ALA A 210 -17.49 4.29 12.64
N LEU A 211 -16.79 3.15 12.52
CA LEU A 211 -17.08 1.95 13.31
C LEU A 211 -16.96 2.18 14.82
N LEU A 212 -15.94 2.89 15.27
CA LEU A 212 -15.73 3.12 16.71
C LEU A 212 -16.87 3.93 17.33
N THR A 213 -17.54 4.81 16.56
CA THR A 213 -18.73 5.54 17.05
C THR A 213 -19.94 4.65 17.35
N THR A 214 -19.98 3.42 16.82
CA THR A 214 -21.08 2.48 17.06
C THR A 214 -20.78 1.46 18.17
N CYS A 215 -19.55 1.46 18.72
CA CYS A 215 -19.14 0.55 19.79
C CYS A 215 -19.53 1.11 21.17
N ASN A 216 -19.97 0.24 22.08
CA ASN A 216 -20.29 0.64 23.46
C ASN A 216 -19.03 0.66 24.34
N GLY A 217 -18.79 1.80 25.00
CA GLY A 217 -17.67 2.03 25.92
C GLY A 217 -16.74 3.13 25.42
N LEU A 218 -16.17 3.90 26.36
CA LEU A 218 -15.15 4.90 26.04
C LEU A 218 -13.96 4.20 25.39
N SER A 219 -13.79 4.40 24.08
CA SER A 219 -12.47 4.30 23.48
C SER A 219 -11.67 5.37 24.20
N PRO A 220 -10.45 5.10 24.69
CA PRO A 220 -9.60 6.16 25.16
C PRO A 220 -9.20 7.01 23.94
N GLU A 221 -10.12 7.87 23.49
CA GLU A 221 -9.92 8.96 22.55
C GLU A 221 -9.08 10.09 23.18
N ARG A 222 -8.10 9.73 24.00
CA ARG A 222 -7.04 10.65 24.42
C ARG A 222 -5.70 10.37 23.76
N ASN A 223 -5.54 9.26 23.05
CA ASN A 223 -4.30 8.93 22.35
C ASN A 223 -4.56 8.38 20.93
N LEU A 224 -5.48 8.99 20.17
CA LEU A 224 -5.38 8.97 18.70
C LEU A 224 -4.18 9.84 18.32
N TYR A 225 -2.98 9.38 18.66
CA TYR A 225 -1.78 9.95 18.09
C TYR A 225 -1.84 9.64 16.60
N LEU A 226 -2.07 10.68 15.80
CA LEU A 226 -1.57 10.80 14.44
C LEU A 226 -0.02 10.75 14.47
N THR A 227 0.56 9.74 15.11
CA THR A 227 1.98 9.43 14.95
C THR A 227 2.06 8.58 13.71
N ASN A 228 2.21 9.25 12.56
CA ASN A 228 3.03 8.71 11.50
C ASN A 228 4.34 8.28 12.17
N ALA A 229 4.64 6.97 12.17
CA ALA A 229 5.98 6.51 12.45
C ALA A 229 6.92 6.96 11.32
#